data_AF-A0A6C0CFI8-F1
#
_entry.id   AF-A0A6C0CFI8-F1
#
_cell.length_a   1.000
_cell.length_b   1.000
_cell.length_c   1.000
_cell.angle_alpha   90.00
_cell.angle_beta   90.00
_cell.angle_gamma   90.00
#
_symmetry.space_group_name_H-M   'P 1'
#
loop_
_entity.id
_entity.type
_entity.pdbx_description
1 polymer ?
#
loop_
_entity_poly.entity_id
_entity_poly.type
_entity_poly.pdbx_seq_one_letter_code
_entity_poly.pdbx_strand_id
1 'polypeptide(L)' 'MELIREHLMYKSVPITIEIDTLKTQEQYEVIRLLLACRKEDVCVSVTDKTNKYIRELLTILGVKLADGA' A
#
# COMPACT_ATOMS: atom_id res chain seq x y z
N MET A 1 -3.00 8.24 -8.37
CA MET A 1 -2.73 6.86 -8.83
C MET A 1 -1.62 6.75 -9.86
N GLU A 2 -1.57 7.61 -10.89
CA GLU A 2 -0.46 7.59 -11.86
C GLU A 2 0.92 7.78 -11.20
N LEU A 3 1.04 8.71 -10.26
CA LEU A 3 2.29 8.93 -9.51
C LEU A 3 2.75 7.70 -8.72
N ILE A 4 1.83 6.94 -8.11
CA ILE A 4 2.15 5.71 -7.38
C ILE A 4 2.62 4.64 -8.38
N ARG A 5 1.90 4.47 -9.49
CA ARG A 5 2.28 3.51 -10.53
C ARG A 5 3.65 3.84 -11.14
N GLU A 6 3.89 5.11 -11.47
CA GLU A 6 5.16 5.56 -12.02
C GLU A 6 6.31 5.31 -11.05
N HIS A 7 6.11 5.61 -9.78
CA HIS A 7 7.12 5.38 -8.75
C HIS A 7 7.40 3.89 -8.57
N LEU A 8 6.35 3.05 -8.50
CA LEU A 8 6.48 1.59 -8.39
C LEU A 8 7.13 0.94 -9.63
N MET A 9 6.98 1.53 -10.82
CA MET A 9 7.49 0.97 -12.07
C MET A 9 8.89 1.49 -12.44
N TYR A 10 9.22 2.74 -12.14
CA TYR A 10 10.39 3.40 -12.70
C TYR A 10 11.39 3.92 -11.67
N LYS A 11 11.04 3.95 -10.37
CA LYS A 11 11.93 4.47 -9.32
C LYS A 11 12.16 3.39 -8.25
N SER A 12 13.41 2.98 -8.09
CA SER A 12 13.85 2.15 -6.95
C SER A 12 14.03 3.00 -5.69
N VAL A 13 13.00 3.77 -5.34
CA VAL A 13 13.00 4.62 -4.16
C VAL A 13 11.89 4.12 -3.22
N PRO A 14 12.18 3.96 -1.92
CA PRO A 14 11.18 3.53 -0.97
C PRO A 14 9.97 4.47 -0.91
N ILE A 15 8.76 3.90 -0.93
CA ILE A 15 7.50 4.64 -0.83
C ILE A 15 6.78 4.23 0.44
N THR A 16 6.29 5.21 1.18
CA THR A 16 5.29 4.99 2.24
C THR A 16 3.91 5.39 1.73
N ILE A 17 2.95 4.47 1.81
CA ILE A 17 1.55 4.70 1.43
C ILE A 17 0.70 4.80 2.70
N GLU A 18 0.10 5.96 2.94
CA GLU A 18 -0.84 6.18 4.05
C GLU A 18 -2.24 5.71 3.65
N ILE A 19 -2.54 4.42 3.85
CA ILE A 19 -3.74 3.80 3.26
C ILE A 19 -5.04 4.32 3.86
N ASP A 20 -5.02 4.77 5.11
CA ASP A 20 -6.21 5.26 5.82
C ASP A 20 -6.66 6.66 5.38
N THR A 21 -5.78 7.40 4.70
CA THR A 21 -6.14 8.69 4.11
C THR A 21 -6.92 8.54 2.80
N LEU A 22 -6.90 7.33 2.22
CA LEU A 22 -7.54 7.01 0.95
C LEU A 22 -8.99 6.55 1.15
N LYS A 23 -9.84 6.81 0.17
CA LYS A 23 -11.19 6.24 0.14
C LYS A 23 -11.11 4.72 -0.07
N THR A 24 -12.10 3.98 0.40
CA THR A 24 -12.17 2.52 0.27
C THR A 24 -11.88 2.01 -1.14
N GLN A 25 -12.42 2.68 -2.18
CA GLN A 25 -12.15 2.29 -3.58
C GLN A 25 -10.68 2.45 -3.95
N GLU A 26 -10.04 3.54 -3.53
CA GLU A 26 -8.62 3.82 -3.78
C GLU A 26 -7.72 2.83 -3.02
N GLN A 27 -8.10 2.44 -1.80
CA GLN A 27 -7.42 1.38 -1.05
C GLN A 27 -7.38 0.07 -1.86
N TYR A 28 -8.49 -0.34 -2.45
CA TYR A 28 -8.53 -1.55 -3.31
C TYR A 28 -7.68 -1.41 -4.58
N GLU A 29 -7.62 -0.21 -5.17
CA GLU A 29 -6.74 0.03 -6.30
C GLU A 29 -5.26 -0.05 -5.91
N VAL A 30 -4.88 0.45 -4.72
CA VAL A 30 -3.53 0.29 -4.19
C VAL A 30 -3.20 -1.19 -4.03
N ILE A 31 -4.09 -2.01 -3.44
CA ILE A 31 -3.89 -3.46 -3.35
C ILE A 31 -3.66 -4.08 -4.75
N ARG A 32 -4.49 -3.70 -5.74
CA ARG A 32 -4.31 -4.17 -7.12
C ARG A 32 -2.96 -3.78 -7.72
N LEU A 33 -2.48 -2.58 -7.44
CA LEU A 33 -1.15 -2.15 -7.88
C LEU A 33 -0.03 -2.93 -7.19
N LEU A 34 -0.13 -3.15 -5.88
CA LEU A 34 0.84 -3.92 -5.09
C LEU A 34 0.91 -5.39 -5.53
N LEU A 35 -0.21 -5.97 -5.99
CA LEU A 35 -0.24 -7.29 -6.62
C LEU A 35 0.53 -7.33 -7.95
N ALA A 36 0.54 -6.23 -8.69
CA ALA A 36 1.11 -6.16 -10.05
C ALA A 36 2.55 -5.63 -10.10
N CYS A 37 3.09 -5.11 -8.99
CA CYS A 37 4.37 -4.39 -8.94
C CYS A 37 5.35 -5.00 -7.91
N ARG A 38 6.61 -4.58 -7.97
CA ARG A 38 7.60 -4.91 -6.94
C ARG A 38 7.22 -4.25 -5.61
N LYS A 39 7.47 -4.97 -4.52
CA LYS A 39 6.98 -4.62 -3.18
C LYS A 39 8.08 -4.49 -2.13
N GLU A 40 9.33 -4.80 -2.48
CA GLU A 40 10.47 -4.78 -1.56
C GLU A 40 10.70 -3.40 -0.90
N ASP A 41 10.43 -2.35 -1.67
CA ASP A 41 10.63 -0.94 -1.28
C ASP A 41 9.32 -0.23 -0.90
N VAL A 42 8.22 -0.97 -0.74
CA VAL A 42 6.93 -0.38 -0.36
C VAL A 42 6.62 -0.63 1.11
N CYS A 43 6.39 0.46 1.83
CA CYS A 43 5.83 0.46 3.17
C CYS A 43 4.39 0.96 3.11
N VAL A 44 3.48 0.30 3.81
CA VAL A 44 2.09 0.78 3.95
C VAL A 44 1.87 1.13 5.41
N SER A 45 1.51 2.39 5.66
CA SER A 45 1.10 2.86 6.98
C SER A 45 -0.34 2.46 7.22
N VAL A 46 -0.57 1.72 8.30
CA VAL A 46 -1.88 1.21 8.74
C VAL A 46 -2.13 1.66 10.18
N THR A 47 -3.38 1.97 10.51
CA THR A 47 -3.83 2.28 11.87
C THR A 47 -4.87 1.27 12.33
N ASP A 48 -5.31 1.36 13.59
CA ASP A 48 -6.40 0.53 14.12
C ASP A 48 -7.75 0.75 13.40
N LYS A 49 -7.87 1.85 12.64
CA LYS A 49 -9.05 2.17 11.85
C LYS A 49 -8.99 1.57 10.44
N THR A 50 -7.84 1.03 10.01
CA THR A 50 -7.72 0.40 8.70
C THR A 50 -8.74 -0.71 8.57
N ASN A 51 -9.37 -0.78 7.40
CA ASN A 51 -10.29 -1.85 7.08
C ASN A 51 -9.60 -3.21 7.29
N LYS A 52 -10.17 -4.06 8.16
CA LYS A 52 -9.61 -5.38 8.49
C LYS A 52 -9.32 -6.22 7.26
N TYR A 53 -10.18 -6.16 6.24
CA TYR A 53 -9.99 -6.90 4.99
C TYR A 53 -8.77 -6.39 4.21
N ILE A 54 -8.57 -5.07 4.16
CA ILE A 54 -7.40 -4.46 3.53
C ILE A 54 -6.13 -4.83 4.30
N ARG A 55 -6.16 -4.79 5.63
CA ARG A 55 -5.03 -5.19 6.48
C ARG A 55 -4.64 -6.65 6.26
N GLU A 56 -5.61 -7.55 6.16
CA GLU A 56 -5.39 -8.96 5.87
C GLU A 56 -4.75 -9.14 4.49
N LEU A 57 -5.26 -8.45 3.47
CA LEU A 57 -4.69 -8.48 2.12
C LEU A 57 -3.25 -7.99 2.08
N LEU A 58 -2.93 -6.90 2.76
CA LEU A 58 -1.54 -6.40 2.85
C LEU A 58 -0.62 -7.42 3.54
N THR A 59 -1.12 -8.07 4.59
CA THR A 59 -0.38 -9.11 5.32
C THR A 59 -0.10 -10.31 4.41
N ILE A 60 -1.11 -10.78 3.65
CA ILE A 60 -0.95 -11.86 2.66
C ILE A 60 0.04 -11.46 1.56
N LEU A 61 0.02 -10.20 1.14
CA LEU A 61 0.96 -9.69 0.14
C LEU A 61 2.41 -9.62 0.65
N GLY A 62 2.63 -9.66 1.96
CA GLY A 62 3.95 -9.58 2.56
C GLY A 62 4.63 -8.22 2.35
N VAL A 63 3.85 -7.15 2.22
CA VAL A 63 4.39 -5.78 2.21
C VAL A 63 4.79 -5.37 3.62
N LYS A 64 5.75 -4.44 3.74
CA LYS A 64 6.09 -3.89 5.04
C LYS A 64 4.94 -3.03 5.56
N LEU A 65 4.51 -3.31 6.78
CA LEU A 65 3.49 -2.52 7.47
C LEU A 65 4.18 -1.66 8.52
N ALA A 66 3.82 -0.37 8.55
CA ALA A 66 4.14 0.52 9.65
C ALA A 66 2.86 0.78 10.43
N ASP A 67 2.86 0.50 11.73
CA ASP A 67 1.76 0.91 12.60
C ASP A 67 1.86 2.44 12.76
N GLY A 68 0.94 3.16 12.12
CA GLY A 68 0.77 4.59 12.28
C GLY A 68 0.19 4.86 13.67
N ALA A 69 0.97 5.57 14.51
CA ALA A 69 0.57 5.97 15.85
C ALA A 69 -0.60 6.96 15.86
#